data_AF-C0B4F0-F1
#
_entry.id   AF-C0B4F0-F1
#
_cell.length_a   1.000
_cell.length_b   1.000
_cell.length_c   1.000
_cell.angle_alpha   90.00
_cell.angle_beta   90.00
_cell.angle_gamma   90.00
#
_symmetry.space_group_name_H-M   'P 1'
#
loop_
_entity.id
_entity.type
_entity.pdbx_description
1 polymer ?
#
loop_
_entity_poly.entity_id
_entity_poly.type
_entity_poly.pdbx_seq_one_letter_code
_entity_poly.pdbx_strand_id
1 'polypeptide(L)'
;GYVTITPEFEKVEETPAVAVANATVVIDSNEGSFEGYEGTTELHNENLQDSKYNLGFLPTVVANEGYTFKGWKVTNKAGEEIYNLDANATSISFPYGVADDYTVTAVLEKNEEEVAVANATVVIDSVAGSFEGYEGATELHNENLQEAEYNLGFLPTVVANEGYTFKGWKVTNKAG
;
A
#
# COMPACT_ATOMS: atom_id res chain seq x y z
N GLY A 1 -77.63 0.06 -47.20
CA GLY A 1 -76.80 -0.18 -46.00
C GLY A 1 -75.47 0.51 -46.21
N TYR A 2 -74.89 1.11 -45.18
CA TYR A 2 -73.60 1.77 -45.29
C TYR A 2 -72.49 0.78 -44.94
N VAL A 3 -71.40 0.84 -45.69
CA VAL A 3 -70.16 0.10 -45.42
C VAL A 3 -69.26 1.02 -44.61
N THR A 4 -68.79 0.53 -43.47
CA THR A 4 -67.79 1.21 -42.63
C THR A 4 -66.46 0.54 -42.86
N ILE A 5 -65.44 1.33 -43.17
CA ILE A 5 -64.06 0.89 -43.29
C ILE A 5 -63.31 1.51 -42.12
N THR A 6 -62.69 0.68 -41.30
CA THR A 6 -61.89 1.11 -40.15
C THR A 6 -60.45 0.69 -40.41
N PRO A 7 -59.47 1.60 -40.31
CA PRO A 7 -58.07 1.23 -40.37
C PRO A 7 -57.71 0.43 -39.11
N GLU A 8 -57.06 -0.71 -39.33
CA GLU A 8 -56.41 -1.46 -38.26
C GLU A 8 -54.95 -1.03 -38.16
N PHE A 9 -54.47 -0.87 -36.92
CA PHE A 9 -53.09 -0.53 -36.62
C PHE A 9 -52.50 -1.62 -35.74
N GLU A 10 -51.28 -2.02 -36.05
CA GLU A 10 -50.46 -2.88 -35.20
C GLU A 10 -49.41 -1.99 -34.51
N LYS A 11 -49.26 -2.17 -33.20
CA LYS A 11 -48.25 -1.43 -32.42
C LYS A 11 -46.88 -2.00 -32.78
N VAL A 12 -45.99 -1.16 -33.30
CA VAL A 12 -44.57 -1.53 -33.45
C VAL A 12 -43.99 -1.72 -32.06
N GLU A 13 -43.43 -2.90 -31.78
CA GLU A 13 -42.67 -3.12 -30.55
C GLU A 13 -41.37 -2.31 -30.61
N GLU A 14 -41.23 -1.34 -29.71
CA GLU A 14 -39.96 -0.64 -29.51
C GLU A 14 -39.00 -1.58 -28.77
N THR A 15 -37.89 -1.94 -29.41
CA THR A 15 -36.79 -2.59 -28.69
C THR A 15 -36.25 -1.61 -27.65
N PRO A 16 -36.24 -1.95 -26.35
CA PRO A 16 -35.73 -1.06 -25.32
C PRO A 16 -34.27 -0.69 -25.61
N ALA A 17 -33.93 0.59 -25.44
CA ALA A 17 -32.55 1.06 -25.57
C ALA A 17 -31.67 0.29 -24.58
N VAL A 18 -30.60 -0.32 -25.08
CA VAL A 18 -29.64 -1.05 -24.24
C VAL A 18 -28.84 -0.04 -23.42
N ALA A 19 -28.83 -0.22 -22.11
CA ALA A 19 -28.02 0.61 -21.22
C ALA A 19 -26.52 0.31 -21.45
N VAL A 20 -25.77 1.32 -21.90
CA VAL A 20 -24.34 1.19 -22.23
C VAL A 20 -23.50 1.42 -21.00
N ALA A 21 -22.60 0.48 -20.69
CA ALA A 21 -21.68 0.61 -19.56
C ALA A 21 -20.22 0.43 -20.00
N ASN A 22 -19.33 1.25 -19.47
CA ASN A 22 -17.89 1.20 -19.73
C ASN A 22 -17.10 1.20 -18.41
N ALA A 23 -15.87 0.72 -18.43
CA ALA A 23 -14.96 0.83 -17.30
C ALA A 23 -13.55 1.21 -17.76
N THR A 24 -12.87 2.07 -17.01
CA THR A 24 -11.44 2.32 -17.18
C THR A 24 -10.69 1.86 -15.93
N VAL A 25 -9.74 0.94 -16.11
CA VAL A 25 -8.85 0.50 -15.03
C VAL A 25 -7.65 1.44 -14.99
N VAL A 26 -7.32 1.99 -13.83
CA VAL A 26 -6.30 3.03 -13.67
C VAL A 26 -5.32 2.72 -12.52
N ILE A 27 -4.08 3.17 -12.67
CA ILE A 27 -3.02 3.08 -11.65
C ILE A 27 -2.19 4.35 -11.64
N ASP A 28 -1.74 4.79 -10.45
CA ASP A 28 -0.74 5.83 -10.33
C ASP A 28 0.65 5.26 -10.65
N SER A 29 1.29 5.76 -11.72
CA SER A 29 2.62 5.32 -12.15
C SER A 29 3.73 5.54 -11.12
N ASN A 30 3.53 6.46 -10.16
CA ASN A 30 4.48 6.67 -9.07
C ASN A 30 4.40 5.55 -8.03
N GLU A 31 3.25 4.90 -7.90
CA GLU A 31 3.00 3.88 -6.88
C GLU A 31 3.16 2.46 -7.44
N GLY A 32 2.84 2.22 -8.71
CA GLY A 32 3.02 0.91 -9.36
C GLY A 32 2.76 0.91 -10.86
N SER A 33 2.72 -0.30 -11.44
CA SER A 33 2.43 -0.55 -12.85
C SER A 33 1.56 -1.79 -13.05
N PHE A 34 0.99 -1.92 -14.26
CA PHE A 34 0.30 -3.14 -14.68
C PHE A 34 1.27 -4.11 -15.34
N GLU A 35 1.35 -5.34 -14.82
CA GLU A 35 2.21 -6.38 -15.38
C GLU A 35 1.82 -6.68 -16.84
N GLY A 36 2.78 -6.61 -17.76
CA GLY A 36 2.56 -6.88 -19.18
C GLY A 36 1.96 -5.70 -19.97
N TYR A 37 1.73 -4.55 -19.33
CA TYR A 37 1.25 -3.31 -19.98
C TYR A 37 2.22 -2.14 -19.71
N GLU A 38 3.50 -2.37 -19.97
CA GLU A 38 4.58 -1.41 -19.69
C GLU A 38 4.29 -0.01 -20.23
N GLY A 39 4.43 1.00 -19.36
CA GLY A 39 4.17 2.40 -19.68
C GLY A 39 2.70 2.80 -19.79
N THR A 40 1.75 1.89 -19.56
CA THR A 40 0.31 2.15 -19.58
C THR A 40 -0.24 2.33 -18.17
N THR A 41 -0.94 3.44 -17.93
CA THR A 41 -1.60 3.73 -16.64
C THR A 41 -3.12 3.61 -16.71
N GLU A 42 -3.69 3.41 -17.90
CA GLU A 42 -5.14 3.32 -18.13
C GLU A 42 -5.47 2.20 -19.11
N LEU A 43 -6.42 1.33 -18.76
CA LEU A 43 -6.96 0.27 -19.62
C LEU A 43 -8.46 0.49 -19.81
N HIS A 44 -8.88 0.85 -21.01
CA HIS A 44 -10.28 1.10 -21.34
C HIS A 44 -11.01 -0.18 -21.74
N ASN A 45 -12.21 -0.38 -21.18
CA ASN A 45 -13.09 -1.51 -21.43
C ASN A 45 -14.48 -0.97 -21.74
N GLU A 46 -14.83 -0.97 -23.02
CA GLU A 46 -16.10 -0.43 -23.50
C GLU A 46 -17.15 -1.53 -23.69
N ASN A 47 -18.42 -1.13 -23.70
CA ASN A 47 -19.54 -1.99 -24.06
C ASN A 47 -19.71 -3.23 -23.17
N LEU A 48 -19.59 -3.05 -21.84
CA LEU A 48 -19.71 -4.13 -20.87
C LEU A 48 -21.05 -4.87 -20.94
N GLN A 49 -22.12 -4.25 -21.47
CA GLN A 49 -23.40 -4.91 -21.72
C GLN A 49 -23.27 -6.17 -22.58
N ASP A 50 -22.31 -6.21 -23.51
CA ASP A 50 -22.06 -7.36 -24.39
C ASP A 50 -21.49 -8.55 -23.62
N SER A 51 -20.89 -8.28 -22.45
CA SER A 51 -20.37 -9.25 -21.49
C SER A 51 -21.23 -9.35 -20.23
N LYS A 52 -22.54 -9.06 -20.34
CA LYS A 52 -23.50 -9.08 -19.22
C LYS A 52 -23.06 -8.18 -18.06
N TYR A 53 -22.52 -7.01 -18.38
CA TYR A 53 -22.02 -6.02 -17.44
C TYR A 53 -20.86 -6.53 -16.56
N ASN A 54 -20.08 -7.50 -17.06
CA ASN A 54 -18.91 -8.03 -16.37
C ASN A 54 -17.61 -7.53 -17.03
N LEU A 55 -16.71 -6.99 -16.21
CA LEU A 55 -15.30 -6.85 -16.54
C LEU A 55 -14.60 -8.13 -16.12
N GLY A 56 -14.33 -9.01 -17.10
CA GLY A 56 -13.82 -10.35 -16.87
C GLY A 56 -12.34 -10.45 -16.50
N PHE A 57 -11.65 -9.32 -16.40
CA PHE A 57 -10.21 -9.25 -16.12
C PHE A 57 -9.84 -7.98 -15.36
N LEU A 58 -9.00 -8.15 -14.34
CA LEU A 58 -8.22 -7.10 -13.70
C LEU A 58 -6.74 -7.45 -13.87
N PRO A 59 -5.88 -6.50 -14.27
CA PRO A 59 -4.46 -6.76 -14.47
C PRO A 59 -3.76 -7.06 -13.14
N THR A 60 -2.70 -7.86 -13.20
CA THR A 60 -1.78 -7.96 -12.06
C THR A 60 -1.12 -6.60 -11.84
N VAL A 61 -1.09 -6.16 -10.58
CA VAL A 61 -0.42 -4.91 -10.18
C VAL A 61 0.96 -5.24 -9.63
N VAL A 62 1.98 -4.58 -10.17
CA VAL A 62 3.34 -4.58 -9.64
C VAL A 62 3.54 -3.28 -8.87
N ALA A 63 3.70 -3.37 -7.55
CA ALA A 63 3.98 -2.20 -6.73
C ALA A 63 5.44 -1.74 -6.92
N ASN A 64 5.64 -0.43 -6.97
CA ASN A 64 6.97 0.16 -6.92
C ASN A 64 7.60 -0.05 -5.52
N GLU A 65 8.91 0.15 -5.42
CA GLU A 65 9.64 0.04 -4.15
C GLU A 65 9.01 0.92 -3.07
N GLY A 66 8.78 0.33 -1.90
CA GLY A 66 8.14 1.03 -0.78
C GLY A 66 6.63 1.16 -0.90
N TYR A 67 5.96 0.47 -1.83
CA TYR A 67 4.49 0.37 -1.88
C TYR A 67 4.02 -1.08 -1.77
N THR A 68 2.78 -1.26 -1.34
CA THR A 68 2.06 -2.53 -1.34
C THR A 68 0.68 -2.36 -1.97
N PHE A 69 0.35 -3.21 -2.94
CA PHE A 69 -0.98 -3.26 -3.52
C PHE A 69 -2.00 -3.85 -2.53
N LYS A 70 -3.12 -3.14 -2.31
CA LYS A 70 -4.17 -3.51 -1.35
C LYS A 70 -5.46 -3.98 -2.00
N GLY A 71 -5.68 -3.64 -3.26
CA GLY A 71 -6.88 -4.04 -3.99
C GLY A 71 -7.39 -2.93 -4.90
N TRP A 72 -8.70 -2.93 -5.15
CA TRP A 72 -9.33 -2.07 -6.14
C TRP A 72 -10.43 -1.23 -5.51
N LYS A 73 -10.45 0.06 -5.86
CA LYS A 73 -11.56 0.96 -5.58
C LYS A 73 -12.33 1.21 -6.87
N VAL A 74 -13.65 1.09 -6.83
CA VAL A 74 -14.51 1.32 -8.00
C VAL A 74 -15.42 2.50 -7.76
N THR A 75 -15.41 3.46 -8.67
CA THR A 75 -16.34 4.61 -8.65
C THR A 75 -17.19 4.67 -9.92
N ASN A 76 -18.40 5.18 -9.81
CA ASN A 76 -19.22 5.54 -10.97
C ASN A 76 -18.82 6.92 -11.53
N LYS A 77 -19.49 7.36 -12.60
CA LYS A 77 -19.23 8.68 -13.23
C LYS A 77 -19.49 9.87 -12.31
N ALA A 78 -20.38 9.71 -11.32
CA ALA A 78 -20.64 10.73 -10.31
C ALA A 78 -19.54 10.81 -9.23
N GLY A 79 -18.55 9.91 -9.28
CA GLY A 79 -17.48 9.81 -8.29
C GLY A 79 -17.90 9.08 -7.01
N GLU A 80 -19.07 8.46 -7.00
CA GLU A 80 -19.53 7.65 -5.88
C GLU A 80 -18.81 6.31 -5.89
N GLU A 81 -18.25 5.94 -4.74
CA GLU A 81 -17.63 4.64 -4.54
C GLU A 81 -18.71 3.55 -4.45
N ILE A 82 -18.62 2.56 -5.33
CA ILE A 82 -19.60 1.48 -5.41
C ILE A 82 -19.04 0.15 -4.90
N TYR A 83 -17.72 -0.05 -5.00
CA TYR A 83 -17.04 -1.24 -4.52
C TYR A 83 -15.65 -0.93 -3.96
N ASN A 84 -15.26 -1.71 -2.94
CA ASN A 84 -13.87 -1.93 -2.56
C ASN A 84 -13.63 -3.44 -2.63
N LEU A 85 -12.62 -3.82 -3.41
CA LEU A 85 -12.26 -5.21 -3.65
C LEU A 85 -10.85 -5.43 -3.12
N ASP A 86 -10.58 -6.62 -2.59
CA ASP A 86 -9.23 -6.97 -2.14
C ASP A 86 -8.28 -7.26 -3.32
N ALA A 87 -6.99 -7.41 -3.01
CA ALA A 87 -5.93 -7.65 -3.98
C ALA A 87 -6.07 -8.96 -4.79
N ASN A 88 -6.93 -9.90 -4.38
CA ASN A 88 -7.15 -11.15 -5.10
C ASN A 88 -8.28 -11.05 -6.14
N ALA A 89 -8.99 -9.92 -6.23
CA ALA A 89 -10.04 -9.75 -7.21
C ALA A 89 -9.47 -9.78 -8.64
N THR A 90 -10.05 -10.62 -9.48
CA THR A 90 -9.66 -10.80 -10.89
C THR A 90 -10.71 -10.32 -11.88
N SER A 91 -11.92 -9.97 -11.41
CA SER A 91 -13.05 -9.56 -12.24
C SER A 91 -14.06 -8.75 -11.42
N ILE A 92 -14.92 -7.99 -12.11
CA ILE A 92 -15.94 -7.12 -11.50
C ILE A 92 -17.26 -7.29 -12.23
N SER A 93 -18.36 -7.42 -11.49
CA SER A 93 -19.71 -7.37 -12.05
C SER A 93 -20.36 -6.02 -11.71
N PHE A 94 -20.69 -5.24 -12.74
CA PHE A 94 -21.33 -3.95 -12.59
C PHE A 94 -22.85 -4.07 -12.52
N PRO A 95 -23.54 -3.04 -11.99
CA PRO A 95 -25.00 -2.98 -11.97
C PRO A 95 -25.62 -3.27 -13.35
N TYR A 96 -26.48 -4.28 -13.40
CA TYR A 96 -27.12 -4.72 -14.64
C TYR A 96 -28.12 -3.68 -15.16
N GLY A 97 -28.06 -3.37 -16.45
CA GLY A 97 -29.02 -2.46 -17.10
C GLY A 97 -28.86 -0.99 -16.69
N VAL A 98 -27.74 -0.62 -16.07
CA VAL A 98 -27.41 0.76 -15.71
C VAL A 98 -26.40 1.31 -16.71
N ALA A 99 -26.71 2.47 -17.30
CA ALA A 99 -25.79 3.13 -18.21
C ALA A 99 -24.86 4.04 -17.41
N ASP A 100 -23.55 3.75 -17.42
CA ASP A 100 -22.56 4.50 -16.64
C ASP A 100 -21.12 4.28 -17.14
N ASP A 101 -20.21 5.15 -16.71
CA ASP A 101 -18.78 5.03 -16.92
C ASP A 101 -18.10 4.84 -15.57
N TYR A 102 -17.50 3.66 -15.35
CA TYR A 102 -16.84 3.32 -14.10
C TYR A 102 -15.34 3.55 -14.17
N THR A 103 -14.75 3.92 -13.04
CA THR A 103 -13.30 3.94 -12.85
C THR A 103 -12.92 2.88 -11.82
N VAL A 104 -11.97 2.03 -12.18
CA VAL A 104 -11.43 0.97 -11.32
C VAL A 104 -9.99 1.32 -10.99
N THR A 105 -9.75 1.86 -9.81
CA THR A 105 -8.43 2.35 -9.38
C THR A 105 -7.70 1.29 -8.57
N ALA A 106 -6.46 0.96 -8.96
CA ALA A 106 -5.56 0.20 -8.13
C ALA A 106 -5.22 1.01 -6.87
N VAL A 107 -5.42 0.43 -5.69
CA VAL A 107 -5.11 1.06 -4.41
C VAL A 107 -3.80 0.50 -3.90
N LEU A 108 -2.79 1.36 -3.78
CA LEU A 108 -1.49 1.04 -3.21
C LEU A 108 -1.27 1.88 -1.96
N GLU A 109 -0.60 1.32 -0.97
CA GLU A 109 -0.22 2.01 0.25
C GLU A 109 1.29 2.05 0.37
N LYS A 110 1.84 3.20 0.79
CA LYS A 110 3.26 3.32 1.09
C LYS A 110 3.58 2.46 2.32
N ASN A 111 4.58 1.61 2.19
CA ASN A 111 5.12 0.80 3.26
C ASN A 111 5.78 1.72 4.31
N GLU A 112 5.64 1.36 5.58
CA GLU A 112 6.40 2.02 6.64
C GLU A 112 7.89 1.80 6.41
N GLU A 113 8.69 2.86 6.59
CA GLU A 113 10.14 2.75 6.51
C GLU A 113 10.63 1.94 7.71
N GLU A 114 11.29 0.80 7.46
CA GLU A 114 12.03 0.10 8.51
C GLU A 114 13.22 0.98 8.92
N VAL A 115 13.10 1.65 10.07
CA VAL A 115 14.21 2.41 10.62
C VAL A 115 15.23 1.41 11.16
N ALA A 116 16.44 1.43 10.60
CA ALA A 116 17.55 0.64 11.14
C ALA A 116 17.77 1.00 12.61
N VAL A 117 17.63 0.02 13.50
CA VAL A 117 17.84 0.22 14.94
C VAL A 117 19.33 0.11 15.23
N ALA A 118 19.90 1.17 15.80
CA ALA A 118 21.27 1.18 16.29
C ALA A 118 21.28 1.20 17.82
N ASN A 119 21.92 0.21 18.42
CA ASN A 119 22.09 0.10 19.87
C ASN A 119 23.58 -0.01 20.21
N ALA A 120 23.98 0.52 21.35
CA ALA A 120 25.32 0.35 21.90
C ALA A 120 25.25 -0.12 23.35
N THR A 121 26.17 -0.99 23.75
CA THR A 121 26.32 -1.41 25.14
C THR A 121 27.69 -0.97 25.64
N VAL A 122 27.71 -0.24 26.74
CA VAL A 122 28.92 0.15 27.47
C VAL A 122 29.15 -0.91 28.53
N VAL A 123 30.34 -1.53 28.53
CA VAL A 123 30.68 -2.60 29.46
C VAL A 123 31.91 -2.24 30.29
N ILE A 124 31.97 -2.74 31.52
CA ILE A 124 33.13 -2.61 32.39
C ILE A 124 33.51 -3.94 33.02
N ASP A 125 34.81 -4.19 33.10
CA ASP A 125 35.35 -5.28 33.92
C ASP A 125 35.28 -4.87 35.39
N SER A 126 34.36 -5.47 36.15
CA SER A 126 34.16 -5.21 37.57
C SER A 126 35.41 -5.42 38.45
N VAL A 127 36.40 -6.18 37.97
CA VAL A 127 37.68 -6.34 38.67
C VAL A 127 38.53 -5.08 38.53
N ALA A 128 38.50 -4.43 37.36
CA ALA A 128 39.31 -3.26 37.06
C ALA A 128 38.67 -1.94 37.52
N GLY A 129 37.34 -1.87 37.61
CA GLY A 129 36.64 -0.68 38.09
C GLY A 129 35.12 -0.82 38.09
N SER A 130 34.44 0.30 38.38
CA SER A 130 32.99 0.42 38.36
C SER A 130 32.53 1.70 37.66
N PHE A 131 31.28 1.74 37.23
CA PHE A 131 30.64 2.96 36.74
C PHE A 131 30.21 3.82 37.94
N GLU A 132 30.62 5.08 37.96
CA GLU A 132 30.21 6.02 39.00
C GLU A 132 28.69 6.25 38.95
N GLY A 133 28.00 6.06 40.08
CA GLY A 133 26.55 6.26 40.17
C GLY A 133 25.68 5.09 39.67
N TYR A 134 26.28 4.00 39.19
CA TYR A 134 25.57 2.79 38.75
C TYR A 134 26.06 1.57 39.54
N GLU A 135 25.75 1.56 40.84
CA GLU A 135 26.20 0.55 41.79
C GLU A 135 25.88 -0.88 41.33
N GLY A 136 26.92 -1.70 41.19
CA GLY A 136 26.82 -3.10 40.79
C GLY A 136 26.56 -3.35 39.29
N ALA A 137 26.38 -2.31 38.47
CA ALA A 137 26.18 -2.48 37.04
C ALA A 137 27.51 -2.74 36.31
N THR A 138 27.55 -3.77 35.47
CA THR A 138 28.69 -4.06 34.58
C THR A 138 28.40 -3.74 33.11
N GLU A 139 27.13 -3.47 32.78
CA GLU A 139 26.67 -3.12 31.44
C GLU A 139 25.65 -1.97 31.53
N LEU A 140 25.75 -1.00 30.61
CA LEU A 140 24.76 0.06 30.40
C LEU A 140 24.37 0.08 28.92
N HIS A 141 23.07 0.08 28.64
CA HIS A 141 22.54 0.03 27.29
C HIS A 141 22.13 1.43 26.80
N ASN A 142 22.53 1.76 25.58
CA ASN A 142 22.04 2.90 24.82
C ASN A 142 21.24 2.35 23.63
N GLU A 143 19.93 2.47 23.69
CA GLU A 143 19.02 1.95 22.67
C GLU A 143 18.52 3.07 21.77
N ASN A 144 18.04 2.70 20.58
CA ASN A 144 17.41 3.59 19.61
C ASN A 144 18.27 4.80 19.22
N LEU A 145 19.57 4.60 19.02
CA LEU A 145 20.51 5.67 18.65
C LEU A 145 20.13 6.38 17.35
N GLN A 146 19.33 5.76 16.47
CA GLN A 146 18.77 6.41 15.29
C GLN A 146 17.95 7.67 15.62
N GLU A 147 17.29 7.73 16.79
CA GLU A 147 16.57 8.93 17.26
C GLU A 147 17.53 10.06 17.68
N ALA A 148 18.78 9.72 17.98
CA ALA A 148 19.84 10.64 18.38
C ALA A 148 20.86 10.88 17.25
N GLU A 149 20.46 10.72 15.99
CA GLU A 149 21.34 10.83 14.82
C GLU A 149 22.60 9.93 14.94
N TYR A 150 22.44 8.73 15.49
CA TYR A 150 23.49 7.75 15.74
C TYR A 150 24.59 8.21 16.71
N ASN A 151 24.34 9.25 17.51
CA ASN A 151 25.25 9.71 18.54
C ASN A 151 25.00 8.98 19.87
N LEU A 152 26.08 8.53 20.51
CA LEU A 152 26.03 8.04 21.89
C LEU A 152 25.66 9.20 22.83
N GLY A 153 24.44 9.15 23.38
CA GLY A 153 23.92 10.18 24.28
C GLY A 153 24.65 10.24 25.63
N PHE A 154 25.30 9.15 26.06
CA PHE A 154 25.95 9.08 27.36
C PHE A 154 27.13 8.09 27.41
N LEU A 155 28.21 8.51 28.10
CA LEU A 155 29.27 7.64 28.59
C LEU A 155 29.45 7.89 30.09
N PRO A 156 29.43 6.85 30.95
CA PRO A 156 29.58 7.01 32.39
C PRO A 156 31.00 7.44 32.77
N THR A 157 31.14 8.10 33.93
CA THR A 157 32.44 8.21 34.59
C THR A 157 32.85 6.84 35.15
N VAL A 158 34.15 6.55 35.13
CA VAL A 158 34.70 5.28 35.63
C VAL A 158 35.53 5.54 36.88
N VAL A 159 35.28 4.75 37.92
CA VAL A 159 36.13 4.68 39.12
C VAL A 159 37.00 3.43 38.99
N ALA A 160 38.32 3.62 38.92
CA ALA A 160 39.26 2.51 38.86
C ALA A 160 39.49 1.91 40.26
N ASN A 161 39.52 0.58 40.34
CA ASN A 161 39.91 -0.11 41.57
C ASN A 161 41.42 0.05 41.85
N GLU A 162 41.84 -0.23 43.08
CA GLU A 162 43.25 -0.13 43.47
C GLU A 162 44.16 -0.95 42.53
N GLY A 163 45.23 -0.31 42.04
CA GLY A 163 46.16 -0.91 41.07
C GLY A 163 45.77 -0.76 39.60
N TYR A 164 44.59 -0.20 39.28
CA TYR A 164 44.14 0.08 37.91
C TYR A 164 44.15 1.59 37.61
N THR A 165 44.16 1.94 36.33
CA THR A 165 44.04 3.33 35.87
C THR A 165 43.20 3.35 34.61
N PHE A 166 42.11 4.12 34.62
CA PHE A 166 41.28 4.31 33.44
C PHE A 166 42.03 5.13 32.39
N LYS A 167 42.16 4.58 31.17
CA LYS A 167 42.87 5.21 30.05
C LYS A 167 41.95 5.68 28.91
N GLY A 168 40.64 5.50 29.06
CA GLY A 168 39.64 5.79 28.03
C GLY A 168 38.86 4.55 27.59
N TRP A 169 37.90 4.77 26.70
CA TRP A 169 37.03 3.72 26.15
C TRP A 169 37.61 3.09 24.90
N LYS A 170 37.47 1.77 24.78
CA LYS A 170 37.75 1.04 23.54
C LYS A 170 36.43 0.72 22.86
N VAL A 171 36.26 1.18 21.62
CA VAL A 171 35.09 0.85 20.80
C VAL A 171 35.38 -0.43 20.02
N THR A 172 34.48 -1.40 20.11
CA THR A 172 34.51 -2.61 19.29
C THR A 172 33.16 -2.77 18.61
N ASN A 173 33.17 -2.97 17.30
CA ASN A 173 31.97 -3.38 16.58
C ASN A 173 31.81 -4.90 16.72
N LYS A 174 30.59 -5.37 17.01
CA LYS A 174 30.31 -6.82 17.04
C LYS A 174 30.15 -7.41 15.64
N ALA A 175 30.24 -6.58 14.59
CA ALA A 175 30.30 -7.02 13.21
C ALA A 175 31.65 -7.70 12.90
N GLY A 176 31.65 -9.03 13.00
CA GLY A 176 32.40 -9.93 12.11
C GLY A 176 31.39 -10.67 11.25
#